data_AF-A0A523SRC2-F1
#
_entry.id   AF-A0A523SRC2-F1
#
_cell.length_a   1.000
_cell.length_b   1.000
_cell.length_c   1.000
_cell.angle_alpha   90.00
_cell.angle_beta   90.00
_cell.angle_gamma   90.00
#
_symmetry.space_group_name_H-M   'P 1'
#
loop_
_entity.id
_entity.type
_entity.pdbx_description
1 polymer ?
#
loop_
_entity_poly.entity_id
_entity_poly.type
_entity_poly.pdbx_seq_one_letter_code
_entity_poly.pdbx_strand_id
1 'polypeptide(L)'
;MSVLSDIMSYSMKRIVGLRIDVDTLRGFEKGVAPLIELLKHFNIKATFFIVTGYDNPLRAIPRIITERGFVRRLLTLQSSFRYKSLSLMTRLPFRESIRMIEDNGHEIGLHGNHHFIWQQQMKNWSTDRIQMDMSRAGENFRLHTGFCALSFAAPGWVTTSEFFLAEEAFHFEYCSDTRGIAPFYPRMGKKVLKTLQIPVT
;
A
#
# COMPACT_ATOMS: atom_id res chain seq x y z
N MET A 1 17.83 -44.24 15.90
CA MET A 1 17.27 -43.74 14.62
C MET A 1 15.80 -43.34 14.81
N SER A 2 15.49 -42.30 15.59
CA SER A 2 14.09 -41.86 15.76
C SER A 2 13.89 -40.36 16.05
N VAL A 3 14.96 -39.54 16.00
CA VAL A 3 14.84 -38.08 16.19
C VAL A 3 14.91 -37.34 14.85
N LEU A 4 15.49 -37.95 13.82
CA LEU A 4 15.59 -37.38 12.47
C LEU A 4 14.33 -37.58 11.62
N SER A 5 13.47 -38.54 11.96
CA SER A 5 12.19 -38.76 11.26
C SER A 5 11.14 -37.69 11.59
N ASP A 6 11.18 -37.14 12.81
CA ASP A 6 10.17 -36.17 13.27
C ASP A 6 10.44 -34.75 12.75
N ILE A 7 11.69 -34.45 12.37
CA ILE A 7 12.07 -33.16 11.78
C ILE A 7 11.61 -33.06 10.31
N MET A 8 11.36 -34.18 9.62
CA MET A 8 11.00 -34.20 8.20
C MET A 8 9.49 -34.14 7.91
N SER A 9 8.64 -34.03 8.93
CA SER A 9 7.17 -33.97 8.76
C SER A 9 6.55 -32.60 9.09
N TYR A 10 7.32 -31.54 9.28
CA TYR A 10 6.76 -30.19 9.22
C TYR A 10 6.46 -29.87 7.75
N SER A 11 5.26 -30.23 7.32
CA SER A 11 4.65 -29.63 6.14
C SER A 11 4.65 -28.12 6.37
N MET A 12 5.67 -27.43 5.88
CA MET A 12 5.76 -25.98 5.90
C MET A 12 4.45 -25.45 5.36
N LYS A 13 3.64 -24.87 6.24
CA LYS A 13 2.36 -24.28 5.87
C LYS A 13 2.67 -23.25 4.79
N ARG A 14 2.25 -23.54 3.56
CA ARG A 14 2.40 -22.59 2.46
C ARG A 14 1.40 -21.48 2.69
N ILE A 15 1.89 -20.29 3.02
CA ILE A 15 1.09 -19.11 3.27
C ILE A 15 1.15 -18.24 2.03
N VAL A 16 -0.01 -17.82 1.55
CA VAL A 16 -0.13 -16.80 0.50
C VAL A 16 -0.73 -15.56 1.16
N GLY A 17 0.01 -14.45 1.12
CA GLY A 17 -0.49 -13.14 1.53
C GLY A 17 -1.20 -12.48 0.35
N LEU A 18 -2.48 -12.13 0.51
CA LEU A 18 -3.21 -11.36 -0.48
C LEU A 18 -3.16 -9.87 -0.12
N ARG A 19 -2.39 -9.12 -0.90
CA ARG A 19 -2.32 -7.67 -0.83
C ARG A 19 -3.26 -7.05 -1.87
N ILE A 20 -4.01 -6.02 -1.46
CA ILE A 20 -4.93 -5.26 -2.30
C ILE A 20 -4.63 -3.76 -2.15
N ASP A 21 -4.24 -3.10 -3.23
CA ASP A 21 -3.98 -1.66 -3.21
C ASP A 21 -5.24 -0.91 -3.67
N VAL A 22 -5.72 0.03 -2.84
CA VAL A 22 -6.91 0.85 -3.14
C VAL A 22 -6.50 2.29 -3.38
N ASP A 23 -6.13 2.59 -4.63
CA ASP A 23 -5.49 3.85 -5.01
C ASP A 23 -6.45 4.96 -5.44
N THR A 24 -7.71 4.62 -5.72
CA THR A 24 -8.64 5.53 -6.39
C THR A 24 -9.99 5.55 -5.71
N LEU A 25 -10.70 6.67 -5.84
CA LEU A 25 -12.06 6.80 -5.33
C LEU A 25 -12.99 5.76 -5.92
N ARG A 26 -12.85 5.48 -7.23
CA ARG A 26 -13.64 4.44 -7.89
C ARG A 26 -13.37 3.06 -7.32
N GLY A 27 -12.13 2.79 -6.89
CA GLY A 27 -11.77 1.58 -6.14
C GLY A 27 -12.55 1.47 -4.83
N PHE A 28 -12.62 2.54 -4.05
CA PHE A 28 -13.45 2.60 -2.84
C PHE A 28 -14.96 2.46 -3.16
N GLU A 29 -15.48 3.22 -4.11
CA GLU A 29 -16.92 3.26 -4.45
C GLU A 29 -17.45 1.95 -5.05
N LYS A 30 -16.64 1.25 -5.85
CA LYS A 30 -17.13 0.14 -6.69
C LYS A 30 -16.31 -1.14 -6.57
N GLY A 31 -15.11 -1.07 -6.02
CA GLY A 31 -14.19 -2.21 -5.95
C GLY A 31 -14.20 -2.91 -4.61
N VAL A 32 -14.19 -2.17 -3.50
CA VAL A 32 -14.02 -2.74 -2.16
C VAL A 32 -15.17 -3.68 -1.79
N ALA A 33 -16.42 -3.25 -1.91
CA ALA A 33 -17.59 -4.06 -1.54
C ALA A 33 -17.64 -5.44 -2.23
N PRO A 34 -17.66 -5.52 -3.59
CA PRO A 34 -17.72 -6.82 -4.26
C PRO A 34 -16.47 -7.68 -4.02
N LEU A 35 -15.31 -7.06 -3.79
CA LEU A 35 -14.11 -7.81 -3.46
C LEU A 35 -14.19 -8.44 -2.06
N ILE A 36 -14.73 -7.73 -1.07
CA ILE A 36 -14.97 -8.27 0.27
C ILE A 36 -15.98 -9.42 0.21
N GLU A 37 -17.06 -9.30 -0.56
CA GLU A 37 -18.02 -10.39 -0.76
C GLU A 37 -17.34 -11.65 -1.33
N LEU A 38 -16.46 -11.47 -2.33
CA LEU A 38 -15.69 -12.54 -2.92
C LEU A 38 -14.73 -13.18 -1.91
N LEU A 39 -13.99 -12.37 -1.16
CA LEU A 39 -13.05 -12.86 -0.14
C LEU A 39 -13.79 -13.64 0.96
N LYS A 40 -14.95 -13.14 1.39
CA LYS A 40 -15.82 -13.81 2.35
C LYS A 40 -16.31 -15.15 1.82
N HIS A 41 -16.74 -15.22 0.56
CA HIS A 41 -17.18 -16.47 -0.07
C HIS A 41 -16.11 -17.56 -0.03
N PHE A 42 -14.83 -17.18 -0.23
CA PHE A 42 -13.70 -18.11 -0.18
C PHE A 42 -13.05 -18.23 1.20
N ASN A 43 -13.56 -17.55 2.23
CA ASN A 43 -12.97 -17.48 3.56
C ASN A 43 -11.49 -17.02 3.54
N ILE A 44 -11.17 -16.04 2.71
CA ILE A 44 -9.82 -15.48 2.53
C ILE A 44 -9.71 -14.17 3.31
N LYS A 45 -8.61 -14.00 4.04
CA LYS A 45 -8.18 -12.71 4.60
C LYS A 45 -7.15 -12.05 3.71
N ALA A 46 -7.15 -10.73 3.73
CA ALA A 46 -6.31 -9.90 2.88
C ALA A 46 -5.91 -8.64 3.64
N THR A 47 -4.85 -7.99 3.18
CA THR A 47 -4.44 -6.66 3.64
C THR A 47 -4.74 -5.65 2.55
N PHE A 48 -5.54 -4.64 2.90
CA PHE A 48 -5.88 -3.52 2.02
C PHE A 48 -4.95 -2.35 2.31
N PHE A 49 -4.09 -2.00 1.36
CA PHE A 49 -3.22 -0.83 1.46
C PHE A 49 -3.93 0.39 0.85
N ILE A 50 -4.10 1.43 1.67
CA ILE A 50 -4.85 2.63 1.28
C ILE A 50 -3.94 3.85 1.16
N VAL A 51 -4.17 4.66 0.13
CA VAL A 51 -3.54 5.96 -0.04
C VAL A 51 -4.27 7.00 0.80
N THR A 52 -3.53 7.86 1.49
CA THR A 52 -4.11 8.78 2.49
C THR A 52 -3.96 10.26 2.17
N GLY A 53 -3.73 10.60 0.90
CA GLY A 53 -3.60 11.97 0.44
C GLY A 53 -4.55 12.34 -0.70
N TYR A 54 -4.33 13.51 -1.26
CA TYR A 54 -5.21 14.17 -2.20
C TYR A 54 -4.86 13.79 -3.63
N ASP A 55 -5.72 13.06 -4.34
CA ASP A 55 -5.49 12.81 -5.76
C ASP A 55 -5.94 14.03 -6.59
N ASN A 56 -5.00 14.90 -6.99
CA ASN A 56 -5.28 15.97 -7.94
C ASN A 56 -5.11 15.44 -9.37
N PRO A 57 -6.19 15.23 -10.15
CA PRO A 57 -6.08 14.72 -11.51
C PRO A 57 -5.28 15.64 -12.44
N LEU A 58 -5.20 16.95 -12.15
CA LEU A 58 -4.40 17.91 -12.92
C LEU A 58 -2.88 17.65 -12.83
N ARG A 59 -2.42 16.85 -11.85
CA ARG A 59 -1.00 16.54 -11.70
C ARG A 59 -0.54 15.37 -12.56
N ALA A 60 -1.46 14.59 -13.12
CA ALA A 60 -1.15 13.54 -14.10
C ALA A 60 -0.92 14.08 -15.53
N ILE A 61 -1.13 15.39 -15.76
CA ILE A 61 -0.95 16.05 -17.06
C ILE A 61 0.43 15.82 -17.70
N PRO A 62 1.57 15.83 -16.96
CA PRO A 62 2.88 15.56 -17.57
C PRO A 62 2.95 14.19 -18.26
N ARG A 63 2.19 13.18 -17.79
CA ARG A 63 2.17 11.83 -18.38
C ARG A 63 1.48 11.76 -19.74
N ILE A 64 0.54 12.67 -20.01
CA ILE A 64 -0.06 12.80 -21.35
C ILE A 64 1.02 13.07 -22.39
N ILE A 65 2.07 13.78 -21.97
CA ILE A 65 3.21 14.18 -22.80
C ILE A 65 4.31 13.12 -22.77
N THR A 66 4.61 12.52 -21.61
CA THR A 66 5.76 11.61 -21.45
C THR A 66 5.48 10.13 -21.70
N GLU A 67 4.22 9.66 -21.60
CA GLU A 67 3.89 8.24 -21.69
C GLU A 67 3.01 7.91 -22.90
N ARG A 68 3.58 7.13 -23.83
CA ARG A 68 2.82 6.62 -24.99
C ARG A 68 1.68 5.71 -24.52
N GLY A 69 0.45 6.07 -24.90
CA GLY A 69 -0.76 5.32 -24.57
C GLY A 69 -1.40 5.66 -23.23
N PHE A 70 -0.83 6.59 -22.44
CA PHE A 70 -1.45 7.08 -21.20
C PHE A 70 -2.79 7.76 -21.48
N VAL A 71 -2.88 8.53 -22.56
CA VAL A 71 -4.14 9.16 -23.01
C VAL A 71 -5.24 8.13 -23.20
N ARG A 72 -4.95 6.99 -23.84
CA ARG A 72 -5.95 5.92 -24.05
C ARG A 72 -6.41 5.30 -22.73
N ARG A 73 -5.51 5.13 -21.76
CA ARG A 73 -5.85 4.68 -20.39
C ARG A 73 -6.67 5.73 -19.64
N LEU A 74 -6.36 7.02 -19.82
CA LEU A 74 -7.09 8.13 -19.24
C LEU A 74 -8.52 8.20 -19.80
N LEU A 75 -8.67 8.05 -21.12
CA LEU A 75 -9.96 8.00 -21.82
C LEU A 75 -10.83 6.83 -21.36
N THR A 76 -10.26 5.65 -21.09
CA THR A 76 -11.00 4.53 -20.47
C THR A 76 -11.43 4.79 -19.03
N LEU A 77 -10.75 5.70 -18.33
CA LEU A 77 -11.05 6.10 -16.96
C LEU A 77 -11.96 7.33 -16.88
N GLN A 78 -12.25 8.02 -18.01
CA GLN A 78 -12.97 9.31 -18.08
C GLN A 78 -14.37 9.32 -17.45
N SER A 79 -15.04 8.18 -17.32
CA SER A 79 -16.30 8.08 -16.55
C SER A 79 -16.14 8.33 -15.05
N SER A 80 -14.89 8.41 -14.55
CA SER A 80 -14.53 8.66 -13.15
C SER A 80 -13.88 10.04 -12.94
N PHE A 81 -13.72 10.86 -14.01
CA PHE A 81 -12.95 12.10 -14.03
C PHE A 81 -13.74 13.38 -13.77
N ARG A 82 -15.04 13.29 -13.50
CA ARG A 82 -15.77 14.44 -12.95
C ARG A 82 -15.32 14.60 -11.50
N TYR A 83 -15.46 15.82 -10.97
CA TYR A 83 -15.40 16.18 -9.55
C TYR A 83 -14.08 16.82 -9.05
N LYS A 84 -14.21 18.14 -8.88
CA LYS A 84 -13.32 19.10 -8.23
C LYS A 84 -13.02 18.75 -6.76
N SER A 85 -11.81 19.10 -6.33
CA SER A 85 -11.49 19.73 -5.03
C SER A 85 -11.96 19.16 -3.69
N LEU A 86 -12.24 17.87 -3.56
CA LEU A 86 -12.38 17.23 -2.24
C LEU A 86 -11.38 16.09 -2.11
N SER A 87 -10.63 16.07 -1.00
CA SER A 87 -9.82 14.92 -0.57
C SER A 87 -10.58 13.62 -0.81
N LEU A 88 -9.91 12.59 -1.32
CA LEU A 88 -10.49 11.24 -1.50
C LEU A 88 -11.22 10.79 -0.23
N MET A 89 -10.72 11.25 0.92
CA MET A 89 -11.01 10.76 2.26
C MET A 89 -12.14 11.49 2.98
N THR A 90 -12.61 12.64 2.47
CA THR A 90 -13.81 13.32 3.01
C THR A 90 -15.10 12.78 2.41
N ARG A 91 -15.02 11.81 1.51
CA ARG A 91 -16.16 11.24 0.80
C ARG A 91 -16.71 10.04 1.56
N LEU A 92 -18.03 9.94 1.67
CA LEU A 92 -18.74 8.81 2.30
C LEU A 92 -18.23 7.42 1.83
N PRO A 93 -18.00 7.19 0.52
CA PRO A 93 -17.57 5.88 0.04
C PRO A 93 -16.25 5.39 0.63
N PHE A 94 -15.32 6.31 0.92
CA PHE A 94 -14.06 5.97 1.58
C PHE A 94 -14.32 5.49 3.01
N ARG A 95 -15.07 6.25 3.82
CA ARG A 95 -15.36 5.88 5.21
C ARG A 95 -16.14 4.58 5.33
N GLU A 96 -17.12 4.37 4.44
CA GLU A 96 -17.89 3.12 4.38
C GLU A 96 -17.00 1.93 4.01
N SER A 97 -16.08 2.13 3.05
CA SER A 97 -15.11 1.10 2.68
C SER A 97 -14.19 0.71 3.83
N ILE A 98 -13.63 1.69 4.55
CA ILE A 98 -12.75 1.43 5.70
C ILE A 98 -13.47 0.56 6.74
N ARG A 99 -14.68 0.97 7.15
CA ARG A 99 -15.49 0.19 8.11
C ARG A 99 -15.78 -1.21 7.60
N MET A 100 -16.17 -1.35 6.34
CA MET A 100 -16.49 -2.64 5.75
C MET A 100 -15.28 -3.59 5.70
N ILE A 101 -14.08 -3.06 5.42
CA ILE A 101 -12.82 -3.83 5.46
C ILE A 101 -12.58 -4.34 6.90
N GLU A 102 -12.70 -3.47 7.90
CA GLU A 102 -12.53 -3.81 9.32
C GLU A 102 -13.58 -4.81 9.82
N ASP A 103 -14.87 -4.56 9.54
CA ASP A 103 -16.00 -5.38 9.99
C ASP A 103 -15.94 -6.82 9.43
N ASN A 104 -15.29 -6.99 8.27
CA ASN A 104 -15.05 -8.31 7.67
C ASN A 104 -13.68 -8.90 8.08
N GLY A 105 -12.98 -8.28 9.04
CA GLY A 105 -11.74 -8.76 9.65
C GLY A 105 -10.56 -8.82 8.70
N HIS A 106 -10.47 -7.89 7.75
CA HIS A 106 -9.30 -7.68 6.91
C HIS A 106 -8.38 -6.64 7.55
N GLU A 107 -7.09 -6.70 7.22
CA GLU A 107 -6.12 -5.71 7.70
C GLU A 107 -6.14 -4.47 6.80
N ILE A 108 -5.88 -3.30 7.39
CA ILE A 108 -5.68 -2.05 6.65
C ILE A 108 -4.25 -1.55 6.88
N GLY A 109 -3.49 -1.46 5.79
CA GLY A 109 -2.12 -0.94 5.77
C GLY A 109 -2.01 0.42 5.07
N LEU A 110 -0.90 1.12 5.27
CA LEU A 110 -0.65 2.43 4.67
C LEU A 110 0.01 2.30 3.28
N HIS A 111 -0.50 3.00 2.28
CA HIS A 111 0.04 3.02 0.91
C HIS A 111 0.59 4.40 0.49
N GLY A 112 1.14 5.13 1.45
CA GLY A 112 1.68 6.46 1.23
C GLY A 112 0.62 7.56 1.11
N ASN A 113 1.11 8.79 1.07
CA ASN A 113 0.27 9.98 1.02
C ASN A 113 -0.25 10.22 -0.41
N HIS A 114 0.64 10.29 -1.39
CA HIS A 114 0.25 10.57 -2.79
C HIS A 114 0.91 9.57 -3.73
N HIS A 115 0.15 8.56 -4.16
CA HIS A 115 0.65 7.47 -5.01
C HIS A 115 1.41 7.98 -6.25
N PHE A 116 0.86 8.97 -6.96
CA PHE A 116 1.51 9.52 -8.16
C PHE A 116 2.82 10.27 -7.85
N ILE A 117 2.83 11.15 -6.85
CA ILE A 117 4.03 11.95 -6.53
C ILE A 117 5.14 11.02 -6.06
N TRP A 118 4.80 10.01 -5.25
CA TRP A 118 5.73 8.99 -4.79
C TRP A 118 6.43 8.31 -5.97
N GLN A 119 5.67 7.72 -6.88
CA GLN A 119 6.23 6.97 -8.02
C GLN A 119 7.15 7.83 -8.90
N GLN A 120 6.80 9.11 -9.09
CA GLN A 120 7.54 10.00 -9.99
C GLN A 120 8.79 10.61 -9.36
N GLN A 121 8.74 10.91 -8.06
CA GLN A 121 9.72 11.82 -7.45
C GLN A 121 10.49 11.22 -6.29
N MET A 122 10.00 10.13 -5.66
CA MET A 122 10.58 9.66 -4.40
C MET A 122 12.07 9.31 -4.54
N LYS A 123 12.51 8.81 -5.70
CA LYS A 123 13.93 8.54 -5.98
C LYS A 123 14.86 9.74 -5.80
N ASN A 124 14.32 10.96 -5.82
CA ASN A 124 15.07 12.21 -5.68
C ASN A 124 14.85 12.87 -4.31
N TRP A 125 14.12 12.22 -3.39
CA TRP A 125 13.82 12.78 -2.09
C TRP A 125 14.97 12.55 -1.11
N SER A 126 15.22 13.55 -0.26
CA SER A 126 16.06 13.37 0.93
C SER A 126 15.32 12.53 1.97
N THR A 127 16.07 11.93 2.91
CA THR A 127 15.51 11.21 4.06
C THR A 127 14.48 12.05 4.82
N ASP A 128 14.76 13.34 5.07
CA ASP A 128 13.83 14.25 5.75
C ASP A 128 12.52 14.45 4.98
N ARG A 129 12.60 14.55 3.65
CA ARG A 129 11.42 14.67 2.79
C ARG A 129 10.58 13.39 2.83
N ILE A 130 11.23 12.23 2.82
CA ILE A 130 10.56 10.93 2.93
C ILE A 130 9.84 10.83 4.27
N GLN A 131 10.53 11.14 5.38
CA GLN A 131 9.94 11.15 6.72
C GLN A 131 8.75 12.10 6.81
N MET A 132 8.87 13.32 6.26
CA MET A 132 7.77 14.28 6.26
C MET A 132 6.55 13.75 5.49
N ASP A 133 6.73 13.14 4.32
CA ASP A 133 5.61 12.60 3.53
C ASP A 133 4.96 11.39 4.21
N MET A 134 5.76 10.49 4.79
CA MET A 134 5.27 9.32 5.53
C MET A 134 4.57 9.71 6.84
N SER A 135 5.08 10.70 7.59
CA SER A 135 4.41 11.22 8.79
C SER A 135 3.05 11.79 8.46
N ARG A 136 2.96 12.60 7.39
CA ARG A 136 1.67 13.12 6.91
C ARG A 136 0.73 12.00 6.48
N ALA A 137 1.26 10.97 5.82
CA ALA A 137 0.49 9.81 5.41
C ALA A 137 -0.10 9.06 6.63
N GLY A 138 0.71 8.85 7.67
CA GLY A 138 0.31 8.19 8.91
C GLY A 138 -0.67 9.01 9.76
N GLU A 139 -0.51 10.33 9.82
CA GLU A 139 -1.47 11.23 10.48
C GLU A 139 -2.84 11.18 9.80
N ASN A 140 -2.86 11.27 8.47
CA ASN A 140 -4.09 11.14 7.70
C ASN A 140 -4.69 9.74 7.87
N PHE A 141 -3.87 8.68 7.85
CA PHE A 141 -4.33 7.32 8.12
C PHE A 141 -5.09 7.25 9.45
N ARG A 142 -4.44 7.68 10.54
CA ARG A 142 -5.01 7.66 11.88
C ARG A 142 -6.27 8.50 12.02
N LEU A 143 -6.31 9.67 11.37
CA LEU A 143 -7.51 10.53 11.35
C LEU A 143 -8.74 9.80 10.79
N HIS A 144 -8.51 8.86 9.88
CA HIS A 144 -9.56 8.23 9.09
C HIS A 144 -9.93 6.82 9.54
N THR A 145 -8.96 6.06 10.04
CA THR A 145 -9.17 4.70 10.54
C THR A 145 -9.35 4.67 12.07
N GLY A 146 -8.85 5.69 12.78
CA GLY A 146 -8.87 5.74 14.25
C GLY A 146 -7.69 5.03 14.92
N PHE A 147 -6.78 4.41 14.15
CA PHE A 147 -5.61 3.70 14.66
C PHE A 147 -4.34 4.01 13.85
N CYS A 148 -3.17 3.71 14.41
CA CYS A 148 -1.90 3.83 13.69
C CYS A 148 -1.70 2.66 12.73
N ALA A 149 -1.20 2.92 11.53
CA ALA A 149 -0.87 1.85 10.58
C ALA A 149 0.25 0.96 11.15
N LEU A 150 0.05 -0.36 11.07
CA LEU A 150 1.04 -1.37 11.49
C LEU A 150 1.87 -1.89 10.31
N SER A 151 1.42 -1.66 9.09
CA SER A 151 2.10 -2.08 7.87
C SER A 151 2.12 -0.97 6.82
N PHE A 152 3.14 -1.02 5.97
CA PHE A 152 3.30 -0.09 4.85
C PHE A 152 3.56 -0.84 3.54
N ALA A 153 3.17 -0.21 2.44
CA ALA A 153 3.56 -0.65 1.12
C ALA A 153 3.92 0.55 0.24
N ALA A 154 5.09 0.53 -0.38
CA ALA A 154 5.54 1.59 -1.25
C ALA A 154 4.75 1.65 -2.57
N PRO A 155 4.18 2.81 -2.95
CA PRO A 155 3.58 3.02 -4.27
C PRO A 155 4.50 2.60 -5.42
N GLY A 156 4.02 1.67 -6.24
CA GLY A 156 4.76 1.12 -7.40
C GLY A 156 6.09 0.46 -7.08
N TRP A 157 6.32 0.01 -5.85
CA TRP A 157 7.60 -0.54 -5.38
C TRP A 157 8.78 0.41 -5.61
N VAL A 158 8.51 1.72 -5.67
CA VAL A 158 9.55 2.72 -5.78
C VAL A 158 10.12 2.92 -4.38
N THR A 159 11.37 2.50 -4.20
CA THR A 159 12.15 2.54 -2.96
C THR A 159 13.57 3.06 -3.22
N THR A 160 14.23 3.61 -2.20
CA THR A 160 15.67 3.94 -2.18
C THR A 160 16.30 3.48 -0.86
N SER A 161 17.63 3.54 -0.76
CA SER A 161 18.32 3.27 0.51
C SER A 161 17.91 4.25 1.61
N GLU A 162 17.72 5.52 1.24
CA GLU A 162 17.25 6.59 2.12
C GLU A 162 15.82 6.31 2.62
N PHE A 163 14.96 5.77 1.76
CA PHE A 163 13.61 5.36 2.13
C PHE A 163 13.61 4.29 3.22
N PHE A 164 14.37 3.21 3.03
CA PHE A 164 14.43 2.15 4.05
C PHE A 164 14.98 2.64 5.39
N LEU A 165 15.94 3.58 5.37
CA LEU A 165 16.45 4.21 6.60
C LEU A 165 15.41 5.10 7.29
N ALA A 166 14.61 5.85 6.51
CA ALA A 166 13.51 6.66 7.04
C ALA A 166 12.37 5.80 7.61
N GLU A 167 12.03 4.69 6.94
CA GLU A 167 10.95 3.79 7.31
C GLU A 167 11.10 3.19 8.72
N GLU A 168 12.32 2.91 9.17
CA GLU A 168 12.59 2.36 10.51
C GLU A 168 12.02 3.20 11.65
N ALA A 169 11.88 4.52 11.45
CA ALA A 169 11.33 5.42 12.46
C ALA A 169 9.82 5.25 12.69
N PHE A 170 9.13 4.57 11.78
CA PHE A 170 7.68 4.34 11.85
C PHE A 170 7.30 3.05 12.57
N HIS A 171 8.27 2.18 12.84
CA HIS A 171 8.07 0.95 13.62
C HIS A 171 6.93 0.05 13.10
N PHE A 172 6.77 -0.04 11.79
CA PHE A 172 5.86 -1.00 11.18
C PHE A 172 6.25 -2.44 11.58
N GLU A 173 5.26 -3.29 11.79
CA GLU A 173 5.48 -4.72 12.06
C GLU A 173 6.06 -5.42 10.83
N TYR A 174 5.59 -5.02 9.65
CA TYR A 174 6.12 -5.46 8.37
C TYR A 174 5.79 -4.44 7.28
N CYS A 175 6.53 -4.51 6.17
CA CYS A 175 6.25 -3.75 4.98
C CYS A 175 6.28 -4.62 3.72
N SER A 176 5.65 -4.14 2.65
CA SER A 176 5.58 -4.82 1.35
C SER A 176 6.09 -3.91 0.23
N ASP A 177 7.30 -3.36 0.39
CA ASP A 177 7.76 -2.29 -0.51
C ASP A 177 8.46 -2.79 -1.75
N THR A 178 8.78 -4.07 -1.79
CA THR A 178 9.70 -4.64 -2.77
C THR A 178 9.08 -5.76 -3.56
N ARG A 179 9.71 -6.08 -4.70
CA ARG A 179 9.49 -7.33 -5.42
C ARG A 179 10.56 -8.34 -5.02
N GLY A 180 10.21 -9.62 -4.97
CA GLY A 180 11.12 -10.66 -4.47
C GLY A 180 10.44 -12.00 -4.25
N ILE A 181 11.20 -12.97 -3.74
CA ILE A 181 10.77 -14.37 -3.64
C ILE A 181 10.61 -14.88 -2.20
N ALA A 182 11.11 -14.14 -1.20
CA ALA A 182 11.08 -14.53 0.19
C ALA A 182 11.16 -13.30 1.11
N PRO A 183 10.53 -13.33 2.31
CA PRO A 183 10.67 -12.27 3.29
C PRO A 183 12.12 -12.05 3.73
N PHE A 184 12.50 -10.80 4.01
CA PHE A 184 13.87 -10.44 4.39
C PHE A 184 13.93 -9.17 5.26
N TYR A 185 15.06 -8.98 5.94
CA TYR A 185 15.39 -7.73 6.60
C TYR A 185 16.37 -6.93 5.70
N PRO A 186 16.05 -5.68 5.30
CA PRO A 186 16.94 -4.90 4.44
C PRO A 186 18.32 -4.69 5.07
N ARG A 187 19.35 -4.68 4.23
CA ARG A 187 20.73 -4.37 4.66
C ARG A 187 21.23 -3.11 3.96
N MET A 188 21.57 -2.10 4.75
CA MET A 188 22.18 -0.84 4.32
C MET A 188 23.64 -0.81 4.75
N GLY A 189 24.54 -1.22 3.85
CA GLY A 189 25.96 -1.42 4.17
C GLY A 189 26.14 -2.47 5.27
N LYS A 190 26.68 -2.07 6.43
CA LYS A 190 26.87 -2.96 7.59
C LYS A 190 25.64 -3.05 8.51
N LYS A 191 24.64 -2.18 8.32
CA LYS A 191 23.44 -2.13 9.16
C LYS A 191 22.36 -3.04 8.58
N VAL A 192 21.83 -3.96 9.39
CA VAL A 192 20.59 -4.68 9.09
C VAL A 192 19.45 -3.92 9.75
N LEU A 193 18.40 -3.63 8.98
CA LEU A 193 17.20 -2.94 9.45
C LEU A 193 16.25 -3.92 10.15
N LYS A 194 15.33 -3.40 10.95
CA LYS A 194 14.47 -4.19 11.83
C LYS A 194 13.07 -4.43 11.26
N THR A 195 12.60 -3.61 10.33
CA THR A 195 11.31 -3.82 9.67
C THR A 195 11.40 -4.97 8.68
N LEU A 196 10.52 -5.97 8.83
CA LEU A 196 10.44 -7.12 7.94
C LEU A 196 9.86 -6.69 6.59
N GLN A 197 10.53 -7.03 5.50
CA GLN A 197 9.98 -6.90 4.15
C GLN A 197 9.34 -8.21 3.71
N ILE A 198 8.06 -8.16 3.35
CA ILE A 198 7.30 -9.24 2.70
C ILE A 198 7.10 -8.81 1.23
N PRO A 199 7.99 -9.25 0.32
CA PRO A 199 7.95 -8.80 -1.06
C PRO A 199 6.74 -9.37 -1.81
N VAL A 200 6.32 -8.66 -2.87
CA VAL A 200 5.41 -9.23 -3.88
C VAL A 200 6.20 -10.06 -4.90
N THR A 201 5.58 -11.10 -5.45
CA THR A 201 6.18 -11.97 -6.47
C THR A 201 6.12 -11.37 -7.87
#